data_AF-A0A3B8LEL5-F1
#
_entry.id   AF-A0A3B8LEL5-F1
#
_cell.length_a   1.000
_cell.length_b   1.000
_cell.length_c   1.000
_cell.angle_alpha   90.00
_cell.angle_beta   90.00
_cell.angle_gamma   90.00
#
_symmetry.space_group_name_H-M   'P 1'
#
loop_
_entity.id
_entity.type
_entity.pdbx_description
1 polymer ?
#
loop_
_entity_poly.entity_id
_entity_poly.type
_entity_poly.pdbx_seq_one_letter_code
_entity_poly.pdbx_strand_id
1 'polypeptide(L)'
;MQRECPSRWSLDRLHVGDATPSEQAQLDRQREDCPDCEETLRARKERFAQLHQHHGFEALLTRETQRHAALTQRKAEEIKQPTVLSWTAWFANWSQWAGLATVGGLAVFLLFLRPPSELPQDPHNPPKQEGMTFQGKKPKTLQPHFRALFYRKGSPYSRWFHNGQVLFPGDLIQFSYKTFVSYHVMIVGCNKRGESYVIVPFQGKRSVKIQAGKGKLPNTDSLELDDYIGPERFFFLYARRAFSFQDVERALKKAYLQANKDLRDMHTLQGSWQVFSLLVHKRPAHSPSMSPQQP
;
A
#
# COMPACT_ATOMS: atom_id res chain seq x y z
N MET A 1 -9.84 -18.90 -35.87
CA MET A 1 -9.32 -19.14 -34.50
C MET A 1 -8.30 -18.07 -34.20
N GLN A 2 -8.57 -17.17 -33.23
CA GLN A 2 -7.55 -16.24 -32.74
C GLN A 2 -6.59 -17.06 -31.86
N ARG A 3 -5.31 -17.15 -32.26
CA ARG A 3 -4.29 -17.80 -31.42
C ARG A 3 -4.03 -16.90 -30.22
N GLU A 4 -4.02 -17.47 -29.02
CA GLU A 4 -3.71 -16.71 -27.80
C GLU A 4 -2.21 -16.37 -27.79
N CYS A 5 -1.87 -15.12 -28.11
CA CYS A 5 -0.50 -14.64 -27.98
C CYS A 5 -0.09 -14.56 -26.50
N PRO A 6 1.16 -14.93 -26.16
CA PRO A 6 1.74 -14.67 -24.85
C PRO A 6 1.53 -13.22 -24.40
N SER A 7 1.32 -13.03 -23.10
CA SER A 7 1.20 -11.69 -22.56
C SER A 7 2.51 -10.90 -22.75
N ARG A 8 2.40 -9.57 -22.90
CA ARG A 8 3.55 -8.68 -23.04
C ARG A 8 4.60 -8.88 -21.94
N TRP A 9 4.13 -9.11 -20.71
CA TRP A 9 4.96 -9.37 -19.53
C TRP A 9 5.67 -10.73 -19.60
N SER A 10 4.98 -11.77 -20.07
CA SER A 10 5.59 -13.10 -20.27
C SER A 10 6.74 -13.04 -21.29
N LEU A 11 6.55 -12.28 -22.38
CA LEU A 11 7.61 -12.02 -23.37
C LEU A 11 8.77 -11.19 -22.78
N ASP A 12 8.51 -10.28 -21.84
CA ASP A 12 9.57 -9.52 -21.15
C ASP A 12 10.42 -10.44 -20.26
N ARG A 13 9.79 -11.31 -19.46
CA ARG A 13 10.50 -12.29 -18.62
C ARG A 13 11.34 -13.26 -19.45
N LEU A 14 10.80 -13.73 -20.58
CA LEU A 14 11.56 -14.55 -21.52
C LEU A 14 12.78 -13.80 -22.08
N HIS A 15 12.61 -12.53 -22.47
CA HIS A 15 13.69 -11.72 -23.02
C HIS A 15 14.85 -11.52 -22.03
N VAL A 16 14.56 -11.33 -20.74
CA VAL A 16 15.57 -11.10 -19.70
C VAL A 16 16.07 -12.38 -19.03
N GLY A 17 15.59 -13.56 -19.44
CA GLY A 17 15.99 -14.85 -18.86
C GLY A 17 15.46 -15.13 -17.46
N ASP A 18 14.38 -14.46 -17.05
CA ASP A 18 13.73 -14.62 -15.73
C ASP A 18 12.58 -15.65 -15.76
N ALA A 19 12.31 -16.27 -16.91
CA ALA A 19 11.35 -17.36 -17.04
C ALA A 19 11.92 -18.65 -16.44
N THR A 20 11.09 -19.42 -15.72
CA THR A 20 11.48 -20.78 -15.29
C THR A 20 11.65 -21.70 -16.51
N PRO A 21 12.41 -22.81 -16.43
CA PRO A 21 12.61 -23.71 -17.58
C PRO A 21 11.31 -24.23 -18.20
N SER A 22 10.27 -24.46 -17.37
CA SER A 22 8.94 -24.88 -17.84
C SER A 22 8.19 -23.75 -18.55
N GLU A 23 8.20 -22.53 -18.00
CA GLU A 23 7.63 -21.34 -18.65
C GLU A 23 8.33 -21.05 -19.97
N GLN A 24 9.67 -21.14 -20.01
CA GLN A 24 10.45 -20.93 -21.22
C GLN A 24 10.05 -21.91 -22.33
N ALA A 25 10.00 -23.22 -22.02
CA ALA A 25 9.58 -24.23 -22.98
C ALA A 25 8.12 -24.06 -23.45
N GLN A 26 7.25 -23.47 -22.62
CA GLN A 26 5.88 -23.13 -23.03
C GLN A 26 5.86 -21.91 -23.96
N LEU A 27 6.59 -20.86 -23.61
CA LEU A 27 6.64 -19.62 -24.39
C LEU A 27 7.36 -19.82 -25.72
N ASP A 28 8.39 -20.67 -25.77
CA ASP A 28 9.08 -21.02 -27.02
C ASP A 28 8.12 -21.74 -27.98
N ARG A 29 7.32 -22.71 -27.50
CA ARG A 29 6.28 -23.36 -28.30
C ARG A 29 5.23 -22.37 -28.81
N GLN A 30 4.75 -21.47 -27.95
CA GLN A 30 3.78 -20.44 -28.35
C GLN A 30 4.36 -19.44 -29.36
N ARG A 31 5.69 -19.20 -29.33
CA ARG A 31 6.40 -18.32 -30.25
C ARG A 31 6.55 -18.93 -31.63
N GLU A 32 6.86 -20.23 -31.71
CA GLU A 32 6.96 -20.96 -32.98
C GLU A 32 5.65 -20.87 -33.79
N ASP A 33 4.52 -20.83 -33.09
CA ASP A 33 3.19 -20.72 -33.71
C ASP A 33 2.72 -19.26 -33.92
N CYS A 34 3.51 -18.23 -33.60
CA CYS A 34 3.07 -16.83 -33.66
C CYS A 34 4.14 -15.86 -34.20
N PRO A 35 4.10 -15.54 -35.52
CA PRO A 35 5.06 -14.63 -36.16
C PRO A 35 5.15 -13.24 -35.49
N ASP A 36 4.03 -12.68 -35.04
CA ASP A 36 3.97 -11.37 -34.38
C ASP A 36 4.73 -11.37 -33.03
N CYS A 37 4.74 -12.50 -32.32
CA CYS A 37 5.49 -12.64 -31.07
C CYS A 37 7.00 -12.69 -31.32
N GLU A 38 7.42 -13.36 -32.39
CA GLU A 38 8.81 -13.39 -32.82
C GLU A 38 9.28 -11.98 -33.22
N GLU A 39 8.49 -11.25 -34.00
CA GLU A 39 8.80 -9.86 -34.37
C GLU A 39 8.87 -8.94 -33.14
N THR A 40 7.93 -9.06 -32.20
CA THR A 40 7.93 -8.29 -30.96
C THR A 40 9.19 -8.54 -30.13
N LEU A 41 9.63 -9.81 -30.01
CA LEU A 41 10.84 -10.17 -29.30
C LEU A 41 12.10 -9.67 -30.02
N ARG A 42 12.14 -9.75 -31.35
CA ARG A 42 13.24 -9.21 -32.16
C ARG A 42 13.40 -7.71 -31.96
N ALA A 43 12.30 -6.95 -32.09
CA ALA A 43 12.28 -5.51 -31.88
C ALA A 43 12.64 -5.11 -30.43
N ARG A 44 12.44 -6.00 -29.45
CA ARG A 44 12.90 -5.81 -28.06
C ARG A 44 14.40 -6.05 -27.92
N LYS A 45 14.92 -7.15 -28.48
CA LYS A 45 16.36 -7.45 -28.51
C LYS A 45 17.15 -6.34 -29.18
N GLU A 46 16.67 -5.81 -30.31
CA GLU A 46 17.30 -4.69 -31.01
C GLU A 46 17.30 -3.41 -30.17
N ARG A 47 16.17 -3.02 -29.57
CA ARG A 47 16.10 -1.85 -28.67
C ARG A 47 17.01 -2.01 -27.46
N PHE A 48 17.09 -3.21 -26.89
CA PHE A 48 17.98 -3.49 -25.77
C PHE A 48 19.45 -3.39 -26.19
N ALA A 49 19.82 -3.93 -27.36
CA ALA A 49 21.16 -3.77 -27.93
C ALA A 49 21.52 -2.30 -28.20
N GLN A 50 20.59 -1.51 -28.74
CA GLN A 50 20.78 -0.06 -28.93
C GLN A 50 20.98 0.66 -27.59
N LEU A 51 20.24 0.27 -26.55
CA LEU A 51 20.41 0.84 -25.21
C LEU A 51 21.81 0.57 -24.64
N HIS A 52 22.34 -0.65 -24.84
CA HIS A 52 23.71 -1.01 -24.46
C HIS A 52 24.79 -0.22 -25.21
N GLN A 53 24.50 0.26 -26.43
CA GLN A 53 25.41 1.10 -27.20
C GLN A 53 25.40 2.58 -26.75
N HIS A 54 24.41 2.99 -25.94
CA HIS A 54 24.32 4.37 -25.49
C HIS A 54 25.48 4.72 -24.54
N HIS A 55 26.16 5.85 -24.79
CA HIS A 55 27.23 6.33 -23.92
C HIS A 55 26.71 6.53 -22.49
N GLY A 56 27.39 5.95 -21.50
CA GLY A 56 27.01 6.02 -20.09
C GLY A 56 25.98 4.98 -19.63
N PHE A 57 25.52 4.06 -20.49
CA PHE A 57 24.63 2.97 -20.10
C PHE A 57 25.21 2.14 -18.94
N GLU A 58 26.46 1.69 -19.06
CA GLU A 58 27.16 0.91 -18.02
C GLU A 58 27.28 1.67 -16.69
N ALA A 59 27.50 2.99 -16.75
CA ALA A 59 27.56 3.82 -15.55
C ALA A 59 26.19 3.93 -14.86
N LEU A 60 25.10 4.05 -15.63
CA LEU A 60 23.73 4.04 -15.10
C LEU A 60 23.38 2.67 -14.50
N LEU A 61 23.72 1.58 -15.21
CA LEU A 61 23.46 0.21 -14.75
C LEU A 61 24.21 -0.09 -13.44
N THR A 62 25.48 0.29 -13.37
CA THR A 62 26.30 0.16 -12.16
C THR A 62 25.70 0.95 -11.00
N ARG A 63 25.30 2.21 -11.23
CA ARG A 63 24.71 3.07 -10.21
C ARG A 63 23.41 2.49 -9.65
N GLU A 64 22.52 1.99 -10.50
CA GLU A 64 21.26 1.38 -10.04
C GLU A 64 21.51 0.05 -9.32
N THR A 65 22.44 -0.78 -9.81
CA THR A 65 22.83 -2.03 -9.13
C THR A 65 23.37 -1.75 -7.73
N GLN A 66 24.25 -0.76 -7.58
CA GLN A 66 24.77 -0.32 -6.27
C GLN A 66 23.65 0.20 -5.36
N ARG A 67 22.72 0.99 -5.90
CA ARG A 67 21.56 1.50 -5.15
C ARG A 67 20.69 0.36 -4.62
N HIS A 68 20.40 -0.63 -5.46
CA HIS A 68 19.63 -1.82 -5.06
C HIS A 68 20.36 -2.65 -4.01
N ALA A 69 21.67 -2.88 -4.17
CA ALA A 69 22.47 -3.59 -3.18
C ALA A 69 22.47 -2.86 -1.81
N ALA A 70 22.63 -1.53 -1.81
CA ALA A 70 22.59 -0.73 -0.60
C ALA A 70 21.21 -0.76 0.10
N LEU A 71 20.11 -0.76 -0.67
CA LEU A 71 18.76 -0.90 -0.12
C LEU A 71 18.54 -2.28 0.52
N THR A 72 19.03 -3.34 -0.12
CA THR A 72 18.94 -4.71 0.39
C THR A 72 19.78 -4.88 1.66
N GLN A 73 20.99 -4.32 1.70
CA GLN A 73 21.83 -4.31 2.90
C GLN A 73 21.16 -3.58 4.06
N ARG A 74 20.61 -2.37 3.82
CA ARG A 74 19.87 -1.63 4.86
C ARG A 74 18.69 -2.41 5.41
N LYS A 75 17.93 -3.11 4.56
CA LYS A 75 16.84 -3.99 5.00
C LYS A 75 17.35 -5.16 5.84
N ALA A 76 18.45 -5.78 5.43
CA ALA A 76 19.06 -6.88 6.19
C ALA A 76 19.62 -6.41 7.55
N GLU A 77 20.22 -5.22 7.61
CA GLU A 77 20.68 -4.59 8.85
C GLU A 77 19.51 -4.21 9.77
N GLU A 78 18.41 -3.67 9.22
CA GLU A 78 17.20 -3.37 9.97
C GLU A 78 16.56 -4.63 10.57
N ILE A 79 16.65 -5.77 9.88
CA ILE A 79 16.20 -7.08 10.41
C ILE A 79 17.17 -7.62 11.47
N LYS A 80 18.48 -7.40 11.28
CA LYS A 80 19.53 -7.87 12.22
C LYS A 80 19.61 -7.05 13.49
N GLN A 81 19.15 -5.81 13.52
CA GLN A 81 18.99 -5.09 14.78
C GLN A 81 17.91 -5.82 15.58
N PRO A 82 18.29 -6.58 16.62
CA PRO A 82 17.32 -7.34 17.36
C PRO A 82 16.39 -6.31 17.99
N THR A 83 15.11 -6.37 17.62
CA THR A 83 14.03 -5.69 18.34
C THR A 83 13.82 -6.32 19.71
N VAL A 84 14.91 -6.75 20.37
CA VAL A 84 15.00 -6.97 21.82
C VAL A 84 15.19 -5.61 22.50
N LEU A 85 14.27 -4.69 22.22
CA LEU A 85 13.82 -3.78 23.26
C LEU A 85 13.07 -4.67 24.26
N SER A 86 13.85 -5.37 25.10
CA SER A 86 13.31 -6.16 26.18
C SER A 86 12.53 -5.17 27.05
N TRP A 87 11.22 -5.37 27.13
CA TRP A 87 10.37 -4.55 27.99
C TRP A 87 10.89 -4.59 29.44
N THR A 88 11.64 -5.63 29.82
CA THR A 88 12.34 -5.74 31.11
C THR A 88 13.44 -4.71 31.32
N ALA A 89 14.21 -4.30 30.28
CA ALA A 89 15.25 -3.28 30.43
C ALA A 89 14.64 -1.87 30.59
N TRP A 90 13.50 -1.61 29.95
CA TRP A 90 12.76 -0.35 30.12
C TRP A 90 12.11 -0.24 31.51
N PHE A 91 11.55 -1.33 32.06
CA PHE A 91 11.02 -1.33 33.43
C PHE A 91 12.10 -1.31 34.52
N ALA A 92 13.23 -1.99 34.31
CA ALA A 92 14.33 -2.02 35.28
C ALA A 92 15.00 -0.64 35.46
N ASN A 93 15.02 0.19 34.41
CA ASN A 93 15.56 1.54 34.51
C ASN A 93 14.54 2.59 35.00
N TRP A 94 13.23 2.32 35.00
CA TRP A 94 12.24 3.27 35.55
C TRP A 94 12.42 3.44 37.07
N SER A 95 12.70 2.35 37.81
CA SER A 95 12.84 2.40 39.26
C SER A 95 14.03 3.25 39.73
N GLN A 96 15.09 3.37 38.93
CA GLN A 96 16.24 4.21 39.25
C GLN A 96 15.98 5.72 39.06
N TRP A 97 14.99 6.11 38.24
CA TRP A 97 14.63 7.52 38.01
C TRP A 97 13.55 8.04 38.97
N ALA A 98 12.88 7.15 39.71
CA ALA A 98 11.90 7.55 40.73
C ALA A 98 12.56 8.32 41.91
N GLY A 99 13.85 8.12 42.16
CA GLY A 99 14.58 8.80 43.24
C GLY A 99 15.08 10.22 42.91
N LEU A 100 15.14 10.62 41.63
CA LEU A 100 15.68 11.92 41.20
C LEU A 100 14.60 12.92 40.71
N ALA A 101 13.35 12.48 40.61
CA ALA A 101 12.25 13.29 40.09
C ALA A 101 11.73 14.40 41.05
N THR A 102 12.11 14.39 42.32
CA THR A 102 11.62 15.38 43.29
C THR A 102 12.37 16.71 43.28
N VAL A 103 13.63 16.76 42.80
CA VAL A 103 14.43 18.00 42.83
C VAL A 103 14.50 18.69 41.45
N GLY A 104 14.44 17.94 40.34
CA GLY A 104 14.49 18.52 38.98
C GLY A 104 13.16 19.09 38.45
N GLY A 105 12.01 18.64 38.98
CA GLY A 105 10.69 19.05 38.50
C GLY A 105 10.36 20.53 38.69
N LEU A 106 10.93 21.17 39.72
CA LEU A 106 10.64 22.58 40.03
C LEU A 106 11.29 23.55 39.01
N ALA A 107 12.48 23.22 38.50
CA ALA A 107 13.21 24.09 37.56
C ALA A 107 12.59 24.08 36.15
N VAL A 108 12.07 22.94 35.70
CA VAL A 108 11.41 22.83 34.39
C VAL A 108 10.03 23.49 34.41
N PHE A 109 9.30 23.42 35.52
CA PHE A 109 8.00 24.08 35.66
C PHE A 109 8.10 25.61 35.59
N LEU A 110 9.18 26.21 36.09
CA LEU A 110 9.43 27.66 36.01
C LEU A 110 9.74 28.14 34.58
N LEU A 111 10.29 27.30 33.70
CA LEU A 111 10.54 27.65 32.30
C LEU A 111 9.24 27.77 31.46
N PHE A 112 8.15 27.14 31.90
CA PHE A 112 6.83 27.22 31.22
C PHE A 112 5.98 28.42 31.63
N LEU A 113 6.41 29.23 32.62
CA LEU A 113 5.71 30.46 33.03
C LEU A 113 6.14 31.70 32.24
N ARG A 114 7.05 31.57 31.27
CA ARG A 114 7.47 32.69 30.43
C ARG A 114 6.38 32.98 29.38
N PRO A 115 5.80 34.20 29.33
CA PRO A 115 4.82 34.55 28.31
C PRO A 115 5.47 34.45 26.92
N PRO A 116 4.75 33.92 25.91
CA PRO A 116 5.28 33.77 24.57
C PRO A 116 5.63 35.15 24.01
N SER A 117 6.93 35.42 23.88
CA SER A 117 7.42 36.58 23.14
C SER A 117 6.98 36.43 21.69
N GLU A 118 6.26 37.44 21.20
CA GLU A 118 5.80 37.51 19.81
C GLU A 118 7.02 37.44 18.88
N LEU A 119 7.18 36.33 18.18
CA LEU A 119 8.23 36.17 17.19
C LEU A 119 7.93 37.07 15.98
N PRO A 120 8.93 37.81 15.46
CA PRO A 120 8.79 38.60 14.24
C PRO A 120 8.30 37.72 13.09
N GLN A 121 7.23 38.16 12.41
CA GLN A 121 6.71 37.49 11.22
C GLN A 121 7.75 37.59 10.09
N ASP A 122 8.21 36.44 9.62
CA ASP A 122 9.14 36.31 8.50
C ASP A 122 8.42 36.66 7.16
N PRO A 123 8.89 37.68 6.42
CA PRO A 123 8.29 38.11 5.15
C PRO A 123 8.44 37.12 3.98
N HIS A 124 9.12 35.99 4.16
CA HIS A 124 9.37 35.00 3.10
C HIS A 124 8.44 33.79 3.09
N ASN A 125 7.32 33.81 3.83
CA ASN A 125 6.37 32.70 3.78
C ASN A 125 5.69 32.61 2.40
N PRO A 126 5.78 31.49 1.67
CA PRO A 126 5.16 31.33 0.36
C PRO A 126 3.63 31.52 0.47
N PRO A 127 2.98 32.00 -0.62
CA PRO A 127 1.57 32.36 -0.62
C PRO A 127 0.73 31.22 -0.05
N LYS A 128 0.03 31.55 1.04
CA LYS A 128 -0.93 30.70 1.74
C LYS A 128 -1.91 30.17 0.69
N GLN A 129 -1.82 28.88 0.35
CA GLN A 129 -2.73 28.24 -0.59
C GLN A 129 -4.15 28.54 -0.14
N GLU A 130 -4.86 29.39 -0.90
CA GLU A 130 -6.20 29.83 -0.59
C GLU A 130 -7.08 28.59 -0.45
N GLY A 131 -7.47 28.32 0.79
CA GLY A 131 -8.34 27.20 1.10
C GLY A 131 -9.62 27.37 0.32
N MET A 132 -9.95 26.39 -0.52
CA MET A 132 -11.21 26.28 -1.24
C MET A 132 -12.36 26.64 -0.30
N THR A 133 -12.91 27.84 -0.46
CA THR A 133 -14.05 28.31 0.32
C THR A 133 -15.26 27.55 -0.20
N PHE A 134 -15.66 26.50 0.51
CA PHE A 134 -16.87 25.76 0.21
C PHE A 134 -18.08 26.69 0.39
N GLN A 135 -18.55 27.33 -0.69
CA GLN A 135 -19.84 28.04 -0.74
C GLN A 135 -21.01 27.04 -0.84
N GLY A 136 -21.03 26.05 0.04
CA GLY A 136 -22.05 25.00 0.08
C GLY A 136 -22.63 24.83 1.47
N LYS A 137 -23.87 24.32 1.55
CA LYS A 137 -24.55 23.96 2.81
C LYS A 137 -23.58 23.20 3.72
N LYS A 138 -23.44 23.64 4.98
CA LYS A 138 -22.56 22.99 5.97
C LYS A 138 -22.80 21.47 5.94
N PRO A 139 -21.74 20.65 5.77
CA PRO A 139 -21.91 19.22 5.68
C PRO A 139 -22.50 18.68 6.98
N LYS A 140 -23.47 17.78 6.88
CA LYS A 140 -24.14 17.17 8.04
C LYS A 140 -23.19 16.33 8.92
N THR A 141 -22.07 15.86 8.35
CA THR A 141 -21.05 15.09 9.06
C THR A 141 -19.64 15.49 8.64
N LEU A 142 -18.73 15.53 9.60
CA LEU A 142 -17.28 15.69 9.36
C LEU A 142 -16.58 14.36 9.08
N GLN A 143 -17.30 13.23 9.13
CA GLN A 143 -16.72 11.94 8.86
C GLN A 143 -16.28 11.84 7.39
N PRO A 144 -15.07 11.36 7.12
CA PRO A 144 -14.62 11.10 5.76
C PRO A 144 -15.45 9.99 5.13
N HIS A 145 -15.76 10.16 3.86
CA HIS A 145 -16.42 9.16 3.05
C HIS A 145 -15.37 8.43 2.23
N PHE A 146 -15.10 7.17 2.60
CA PHE A 146 -14.23 6.28 1.84
C PHE A 146 -15.06 5.40 0.91
N ARG A 147 -14.53 5.15 -0.29
CA ARG A 147 -15.09 4.22 -1.27
C ARG A 147 -13.97 3.43 -1.93
N ALA A 148 -14.28 2.22 -2.36
CA ALA A 148 -13.41 1.45 -3.23
C ALA A 148 -14.10 1.25 -4.59
N LEU A 149 -13.30 1.23 -5.65
CA LEU A 149 -13.68 0.81 -6.98
C LEU A 149 -12.80 -0.37 -7.37
N PHE A 150 -13.33 -1.26 -8.21
CA PHE A 150 -12.52 -2.27 -8.85
C PHE A 150 -12.68 -2.20 -10.38
N TYR A 151 -11.63 -2.62 -11.08
CA TYR A 151 -11.58 -2.73 -12.52
C TYR A 151 -11.09 -4.13 -12.88
N ARG A 152 -11.82 -4.78 -13.79
CA ARG A 152 -11.46 -6.08 -14.33
C ARG A 152 -10.84 -5.89 -15.71
N LYS A 153 -9.72 -6.55 -15.98
CA LYS A 153 -9.10 -6.55 -17.30
C LYS A 153 -10.13 -6.98 -18.37
N GLY A 154 -10.28 -6.18 -19.41
CA GLY A 154 -11.27 -6.37 -20.48
C GLY A 154 -12.64 -5.72 -20.23
N SER A 155 -12.90 -5.19 -19.02
CA SER A 155 -14.08 -4.35 -18.77
C SER A 155 -13.84 -2.93 -19.27
N PRO A 156 -14.80 -2.25 -19.92
CA PRO A 156 -14.66 -0.84 -20.29
C PRO A 156 -14.83 0.11 -19.09
N TYR A 157 -15.40 -0.36 -17.97
CA TYR A 157 -15.74 0.47 -16.83
C TYR A 157 -15.27 -0.13 -15.51
N SER A 158 -14.94 0.75 -14.56
CA SER A 158 -14.77 0.40 -13.15
C SER A 158 -16.14 0.28 -12.47
N ARG A 159 -16.20 -0.52 -11.41
CA ARG A 159 -17.41 -0.79 -10.64
C ARG A 159 -17.19 -0.46 -9.17
N TRP A 160 -18.25 -0.01 -8.51
CA TRP A 160 -18.21 0.23 -7.07
C TRP A 160 -18.04 -1.09 -6.31
N PHE A 161 -17.21 -1.02 -5.27
CA PHE A 161 -16.99 -2.11 -4.35
C PHE A 161 -18.13 -2.20 -3.34
N HIS A 162 -18.66 -3.39 -3.11
CA HIS A 162 -19.67 -3.65 -2.08
C HIS A 162 -19.11 -4.62 -1.03
N ASN A 163 -19.63 -4.56 0.20
CA ASN A 163 -19.23 -5.51 1.24
C ASN A 163 -19.64 -6.94 0.83
N GLY A 164 -18.68 -7.88 0.85
CA GLY A 164 -18.86 -9.24 0.35
C GLY A 164 -18.65 -9.40 -1.16
N GLN A 165 -18.12 -8.39 -1.86
CA GLN A 165 -17.85 -8.46 -3.30
C GLN A 165 -16.91 -9.61 -3.64
N VAL A 166 -17.25 -10.35 -4.69
CA VAL A 166 -16.36 -11.35 -5.29
C VAL A 166 -15.39 -10.68 -6.25
N LEU A 167 -14.10 -10.95 -6.07
CA LEU A 167 -13.01 -10.48 -6.92
C LEU A 167 -12.10 -11.64 -7.34
N PHE A 168 -11.23 -11.38 -8.31
CA PHE A 168 -10.28 -12.34 -8.82
C PHE A 168 -8.85 -11.77 -8.77
N PRO A 169 -7.82 -12.62 -8.70
CA PRO A 169 -6.43 -12.22 -8.94
C PRO A 169 -6.31 -11.40 -10.23
N GLY A 170 -5.51 -10.34 -10.18
CA GLY A 170 -5.34 -9.40 -11.30
C GLY A 170 -6.43 -8.34 -11.46
N ASP A 171 -7.55 -8.41 -10.72
CA ASP A 171 -8.47 -7.26 -10.63
C ASP A 171 -7.72 -6.08 -9.99
N LEU A 172 -7.92 -4.87 -10.53
CA LEU A 172 -7.32 -3.63 -10.02
C LEU A 172 -8.28 -2.96 -9.04
N ILE A 173 -7.82 -2.54 -7.86
CA ILE A 173 -8.60 -1.82 -6.86
C ILE A 173 -8.08 -0.38 -6.74
N GLN A 174 -8.99 0.58 -6.69
CA GLN A 174 -8.68 1.97 -6.39
C GLN A 174 -9.53 2.49 -5.24
N PHE A 175 -8.89 3.08 -4.24
CA PHE A 175 -9.59 3.72 -3.14
C PHE A 175 -9.77 5.20 -3.42
N SER A 176 -10.91 5.75 -3.03
CA SER A 176 -11.20 7.17 -3.11
C SER A 176 -11.75 7.68 -1.79
N TYR A 177 -11.51 8.95 -1.51
CA TYR A 177 -11.99 9.60 -0.30
C TYR A 177 -12.59 10.97 -0.61
N LYS A 178 -13.50 11.39 0.26
CA LYS A 178 -13.95 12.78 0.40
C LYS A 178 -13.97 13.15 1.87
N THR A 179 -13.24 14.19 2.24
CA THR A 179 -13.15 14.69 3.62
C THR A 179 -13.24 16.21 3.67
N PHE A 180 -13.70 16.76 4.79
CA PHE A 180 -13.78 18.21 5.02
C PHE A 180 -12.62 18.76 5.86
N VAL A 181 -11.83 17.88 6.48
CA VAL A 181 -10.63 18.22 7.24
C VAL A 181 -9.50 17.25 6.89
N SER A 182 -8.26 17.63 7.20
CA SER A 182 -7.11 16.75 7.01
C SER A 182 -7.12 15.61 8.05
N TYR A 183 -6.78 14.40 7.61
CA TYR A 183 -6.68 13.21 8.45
C TYR A 183 -5.38 12.47 8.18
N HIS A 184 -4.91 11.72 9.16
CA HIS A 184 -3.98 10.62 8.95
C HIS A 184 -4.77 9.37 8.60
N VAL A 185 -4.38 8.68 7.53
CA VAL A 185 -5.07 7.49 7.01
C VAL A 185 -4.10 6.34 6.85
N MET A 186 -4.60 5.13 7.10
CA MET A 186 -3.96 3.88 6.74
C MET A 186 -5.02 2.93 6.18
N ILE A 187 -4.71 2.22 5.11
CA ILE A 187 -5.54 1.11 4.62
C ILE A 187 -4.74 -0.17 4.83
N VAL A 188 -5.33 -1.13 5.53
CA VAL A 188 -4.72 -2.42 5.82
C VAL A 188 -5.66 -3.55 5.40
N GLY A 189 -5.08 -4.67 5.00
CA GLY A 189 -5.80 -5.92 4.75
C GLY A 189 -5.54 -6.94 5.84
N CYS A 190 -6.51 -7.84 6.05
CA CYS A 190 -6.36 -9.05 6.85
C CYS A 190 -7.02 -10.22 6.11
N ASN A 191 -6.29 -11.32 5.93
CA ASN A 191 -6.77 -12.50 5.21
C ASN A 191 -7.28 -13.60 6.14
N LYS A 192 -7.80 -14.71 5.59
CA LYS A 192 -8.36 -15.83 6.38
C LYS A 192 -7.33 -16.50 7.31
N ARG A 193 -6.03 -16.29 7.09
CA ARG A 193 -4.97 -16.82 7.98
C ARG A 193 -4.70 -15.91 9.16
N GLY A 194 -5.29 -14.70 9.18
CA GLY A 194 -5.00 -13.66 10.15
C GLY A 194 -3.72 -12.88 9.82
N GLU A 195 -3.14 -13.07 8.63
CA GLU A 195 -2.00 -12.30 8.15
C GLU A 195 -2.47 -10.89 7.81
N SER A 196 -1.77 -9.87 8.31
CA SER A 196 -2.08 -8.46 8.08
C SER A 196 -1.03 -7.78 7.23
N TYR A 197 -1.45 -6.88 6.36
CA TYR A 197 -0.54 -6.15 5.46
C TYR A 197 -1.04 -4.73 5.21
N VAL A 198 -0.10 -3.83 4.89
CA VAL A 198 -0.38 -2.41 4.62
C VAL A 198 -0.58 -2.19 3.13
N ILE A 199 -1.72 -1.60 2.78
CA ILE A 199 -2.06 -1.21 1.42
C ILE A 199 -1.73 0.27 1.20
N VAL A 200 -2.09 1.13 2.16
CA VAL A 200 -1.79 2.57 2.13
C VAL A 200 -1.28 3.02 3.49
N PRO A 201 -0.13 3.73 3.57
CA PRO A 201 0.84 3.94 2.49
C PRO A 201 1.57 2.63 2.13
N PHE A 202 1.83 2.40 0.84
CA PHE A 202 2.50 1.18 0.38
C PHE A 202 3.84 0.99 1.10
N GLN A 203 4.01 -0.16 1.76
CA GLN A 203 5.20 -0.50 2.58
C GLN A 203 5.50 0.47 3.75
N GLY A 204 4.61 1.41 4.05
CA GLY A 204 4.85 2.38 5.10
C GLY A 204 4.47 1.85 6.49
N LYS A 205 5.28 2.19 7.49
CA LYS A 205 5.05 1.80 8.90
C LYS A 205 4.14 2.77 9.67
N ARG A 206 3.76 3.90 9.05
CA ARG A 206 2.98 4.98 9.68
C ARG A 206 1.90 5.47 8.74
N SER A 207 0.79 5.94 9.30
CA SER A 207 -0.32 6.55 8.57
C SER A 207 0.14 7.76 7.74
N VAL A 208 -0.41 7.94 6.54
CA VAL A 208 -0.13 9.10 5.68
C VAL A 208 -1.15 10.20 5.90
N LYS A 209 -0.72 11.47 5.90
CA LYS A 209 -1.63 12.61 6.01
C LYS A 209 -2.30 12.88 4.65
N ILE A 210 -3.63 12.85 4.62
CA ILE A 210 -4.46 13.33 3.51
C ILE A 210 -5.01 14.72 3.81
N GLN A 211 -5.18 15.53 2.78
CA GLN A 211 -5.73 16.88 2.92
C GLN A 211 -7.26 16.88 2.84
N ALA A 212 -7.87 17.97 3.30
CA ALA A 212 -9.28 18.25 3.04
C ALA A 212 -9.56 18.24 1.52
N GLY A 213 -10.72 17.71 1.10
CA GLY A 213 -11.12 17.64 -0.30
C GLY A 213 -11.45 16.23 -0.77
N LYS A 214 -11.25 15.97 -2.05
CA LYS A 214 -11.42 14.66 -2.70
C LYS A 214 -10.07 14.15 -3.18
N GLY A 215 -9.86 12.84 -3.12
CA GLY A 215 -8.64 12.25 -3.63
C GLY A 215 -8.74 10.74 -3.83
N LYS A 216 -7.64 10.17 -4.31
CA LYS A 216 -7.45 8.74 -4.53
C LYS A 216 -6.30 8.23 -3.67
N LEU A 217 -6.36 6.95 -3.31
CA LEU A 217 -5.35 6.26 -2.54
C LEU A 217 -5.07 4.87 -3.16
N PRO A 218 -3.80 4.52 -3.42
CA PRO A 218 -2.67 5.44 -3.54
C PRO A 218 -2.91 6.51 -4.62
N ASN A 219 -2.14 7.59 -4.61
CA ASN A 219 -2.32 8.73 -5.52
C ASN A 219 -1.80 8.47 -6.93
N THR A 220 -0.88 7.51 -7.09
CA THR A 220 -0.27 7.17 -8.38
C THR A 220 -1.13 6.23 -9.19
N ASP A 221 -1.54 5.09 -8.61
CA ASP A 221 -2.14 3.99 -9.38
C ASP A 221 -3.20 3.20 -8.61
N SER A 222 -3.80 2.23 -9.32
CA SER A 222 -4.64 1.20 -8.70
C SER A 222 -3.76 0.05 -8.18
N LEU A 223 -4.21 -0.62 -7.13
CA LEU A 223 -3.56 -1.81 -6.59
C LEU A 223 -4.05 -3.05 -7.34
N GLU A 224 -3.14 -3.82 -7.92
CA GLU A 224 -3.47 -5.15 -8.45
C GLU A 224 -3.63 -6.16 -7.31
N LEU A 225 -4.68 -6.96 -7.35
CA LEU A 225 -4.87 -8.05 -6.40
C LEU A 225 -3.93 -9.21 -6.69
N ASP A 226 -3.29 -9.71 -5.63
CA ASP A 226 -2.45 -10.91 -5.65
C ASP A 226 -3.25 -12.20 -5.96
N ASP A 227 -2.52 -13.32 -6.00
CA ASP A 227 -3.04 -14.66 -6.25
C ASP A 227 -3.68 -15.33 -5.02
N TYR A 228 -3.82 -14.62 -3.90
CA TYR A 228 -4.43 -15.19 -2.70
C TYR A 228 -5.91 -15.48 -2.92
N ILE A 229 -6.32 -16.72 -2.62
CA ILE A 229 -7.71 -17.18 -2.71
C ILE A 229 -8.32 -17.30 -1.31
N GLY A 230 -9.46 -16.63 -1.11
CA GLY A 230 -10.20 -16.68 0.14
C GLY A 230 -10.84 -15.35 0.53
N PRO A 231 -11.51 -15.31 1.70
CA PRO A 231 -12.02 -14.07 2.25
C PRO A 231 -10.87 -13.18 2.73
N GLU A 232 -11.00 -11.89 2.49
CA GLU A 232 -10.15 -10.86 3.08
C GLU A 232 -10.99 -9.67 3.51
N ARG A 233 -10.53 -8.95 4.53
CA ARG A 233 -11.16 -7.72 4.98
C ARG A 233 -10.18 -6.55 4.92
N PHE A 234 -10.60 -5.49 4.24
CA PHE A 234 -9.91 -4.22 4.21
C PHE A 234 -10.45 -3.30 5.29
N PHE A 235 -9.55 -2.59 5.97
CA PHE A 235 -9.87 -1.60 6.99
C PHE A 235 -9.29 -0.25 6.60
N PHE A 236 -10.15 0.75 6.55
CA PHE A 236 -9.84 2.15 6.35
C PHE A 236 -9.77 2.80 7.72
N LEU A 237 -8.56 2.98 8.21
CA LEU A 237 -8.30 3.59 9.51
C LEU A 237 -8.01 5.06 9.30
N TYR A 238 -8.62 5.92 10.10
CA TYR A 238 -8.37 7.36 10.02
C TYR A 238 -8.42 8.04 11.39
N ALA A 239 -7.52 9.02 11.59
CA ALA A 239 -7.40 9.75 12.84
C ALA A 239 -6.88 11.18 12.61
N ARG A 240 -7.08 12.08 13.57
CA ARG A 240 -6.50 13.43 13.51
C ARG A 240 -4.98 13.45 13.76
N ARG A 241 -4.45 12.41 14.41
CA ARG A 241 -3.04 12.25 14.75
C ARG A 241 -2.46 11.06 13.98
N ALA A 242 -1.17 11.10 13.69
CA ALA A 242 -0.48 9.97 13.09
C ALA A 242 -0.51 8.76 14.02
N PHE A 243 -0.59 7.56 13.43
CA PHE A 243 -0.52 6.28 14.14
C PHE A 243 0.38 5.31 13.38
N SER A 244 0.84 4.25 14.07
CA SER A 244 1.77 3.27 13.52
C SER A 244 1.05 2.00 13.07
N PHE A 245 1.64 1.27 12.11
CA PHE A 245 1.12 -0.03 11.70
C PHE A 245 1.24 -1.06 12.83
N GLN A 246 2.27 -0.98 13.68
CA GLN A 246 2.44 -1.87 14.83
C GLN A 246 1.25 -1.79 15.82
N ASP A 247 0.70 -0.59 16.03
CA ASP A 247 -0.50 -0.42 16.86
C ASP A 247 -1.73 -1.06 16.19
N VAL A 248 -1.87 -0.88 14.88
CA VAL A 248 -2.96 -1.43 14.08
C VAL A 248 -2.88 -2.95 14.02
N GLU A 249 -1.70 -3.53 13.85
CA GLU A 249 -1.46 -4.97 13.81
C GLU A 249 -1.84 -5.64 15.14
N ARG A 250 -1.46 -5.04 16.29
CA ARG A 250 -1.90 -5.51 17.61
C ARG A 250 -3.42 -5.50 17.73
N ALA A 251 -4.08 -4.43 17.25
CA ALA A 251 -5.53 -4.33 17.27
C ALA A 251 -6.21 -5.36 16.34
N LEU A 252 -5.65 -5.58 15.14
CA LEU A 252 -6.11 -6.60 14.19
C LEU A 252 -6.01 -8.00 14.79
N LYS A 253 -4.86 -8.37 15.36
CA LYS A 253 -4.66 -9.67 15.99
C LYS A 253 -5.67 -9.93 17.12
N LYS A 254 -5.91 -8.92 17.96
CA LYS A 254 -6.91 -9.00 19.03
C LYS A 254 -8.32 -9.17 18.45
N ALA A 255 -8.71 -8.35 17.48
CA ALA A 255 -10.03 -8.43 16.85
C ALA A 255 -10.26 -9.76 16.14
N TYR A 256 -9.23 -10.30 15.48
CA TYR A 256 -9.28 -11.59 14.79
C TYR A 256 -9.52 -12.75 15.76
N LEU A 257 -8.86 -12.74 16.93
CA LEU A 257 -9.10 -13.73 17.98
C LEU A 257 -10.51 -13.57 18.60
N GLN A 258 -10.94 -12.34 18.85
CA GLN A 258 -12.29 -12.06 19.39
C GLN A 258 -13.41 -12.47 18.44
N ALA A 259 -13.17 -12.39 17.13
CA ALA A 259 -14.08 -12.83 16.09
C ALA A 259 -13.99 -14.35 15.81
N ASN A 260 -13.36 -15.14 16.69
CA ASN A 260 -13.14 -16.58 16.51
C ASN A 260 -12.51 -16.92 15.14
N LYS A 261 -11.61 -16.06 14.65
CA LYS A 261 -10.95 -16.17 13.34
C LYS A 261 -11.89 -16.04 12.13
N ASP A 262 -13.12 -15.57 12.33
CA ASP A 262 -14.06 -15.28 11.24
C ASP A 262 -13.97 -13.80 10.83
N LEU A 263 -13.48 -13.55 9.62
CA LEU A 263 -13.41 -12.20 9.08
C LEU A 263 -14.77 -11.55 8.89
N ARG A 264 -15.87 -12.31 8.82
CA ARG A 264 -17.22 -11.74 8.70
C ARG A 264 -17.58 -10.91 9.92
N ASP A 265 -17.18 -11.35 11.11
CA ASP A 265 -17.53 -10.73 12.38
C ASP A 265 -16.53 -9.63 12.81
N MET A 266 -15.41 -9.49 12.09
CA MET A 266 -14.35 -8.53 12.40
C MET A 266 -14.65 -7.12 11.86
N HIS A 267 -15.67 -6.44 12.37
CA HIS A 267 -16.10 -5.12 11.85
C HIS A 267 -15.36 -3.92 12.45
N THR A 268 -14.87 -4.06 13.68
CA THR A 268 -14.33 -2.95 14.48
C THR A 268 -12.89 -3.23 14.89
N LEU A 269 -12.05 -2.19 14.97
CA LEU A 269 -10.71 -2.26 15.53
C LEU A 269 -10.56 -1.22 16.62
N GLN A 270 -10.13 -1.65 17.81
CA GLN A 270 -9.89 -0.75 18.94
C GLN A 270 -8.61 0.07 18.71
N GLY A 271 -8.65 1.39 18.95
CA GLY A 271 -7.49 2.26 18.83
C GLY A 271 -7.83 3.74 18.86
N SER A 272 -6.84 4.59 18.56
CA SER A 272 -6.97 6.07 18.50
C SER A 272 -7.50 6.57 17.14
N TRP A 273 -8.09 5.66 16.35
CA TRP A 273 -8.59 5.88 15.01
C TRP A 273 -10.07 5.50 14.93
N GLN A 274 -10.73 5.98 13.89
CA GLN A 274 -12.02 5.49 13.44
C GLN A 274 -11.82 4.47 12.31
N VAL A 275 -12.83 3.62 12.09
CA VAL A 275 -12.74 2.48 11.18
C VAL A 275 -13.93 2.47 10.23
N PHE A 276 -13.64 2.24 8.96
CA PHE A 276 -14.60 1.73 7.98
C PHE A 276 -14.02 0.43 7.41
N SER A 277 -14.82 -0.61 7.17
CA SER A 277 -14.31 -1.90 6.67
C SER A 277 -15.12 -2.47 5.52
N LEU A 278 -14.44 -3.23 4.65
CA LEU A 278 -15.02 -3.93 3.51
C LEU A 278 -14.52 -5.37 3.48
N LEU A 279 -15.44 -6.33 3.52
CA LEU A 279 -15.16 -7.74 3.27
C LEU A 279 -15.15 -8.01 1.76
N VAL A 280 -14.26 -8.89 1.33
CA VAL A 280 -14.10 -9.31 -0.06
C VAL A 280 -13.92 -10.82 -0.11
N HIS A 281 -14.31 -11.45 -1.22
CA HIS A 281 -14.07 -12.86 -1.47
C HIS A 281 -13.26 -13.03 -2.75
N LYS A 282 -11.96 -13.30 -2.62
CA LYS A 282 -11.12 -13.64 -3.77
C LYS A 282 -11.37 -15.09 -4.17
N ARG A 283 -11.71 -15.30 -5.44
CA ARG A 283 -11.89 -16.62 -6.07
C ARG A 283 -10.83 -16.83 -7.15
N PRO A 284 -10.49 -18.09 -7.49
CA PRO A 284 -9.67 -18.34 -8.65
C PRO A 284 -10.29 -17.66 -9.86
N ALA A 285 -9.48 -17.00 -10.68
CA ALA A 285 -9.94 -16.54 -11.99
C ALA A 285 -10.62 -17.74 -12.66
N HIS A 286 -11.87 -17.59 -13.11
CA HIS A 286 -12.46 -18.63 -13.95
C HIS A 286 -11.47 -18.84 -15.08
N SER A 287 -10.89 -20.05 -15.18
CA SER A 287 -10.28 -20.50 -16.42
C SER A 287 -11.27 -20.09 -17.50
N PRO A 288 -10.87 -19.26 -18.48
CA PRO A 288 -11.78 -18.75 -19.47
C PRO A 288 -12.56 -19.95 -19.98
N SER A 289 -13.83 -20.05 -19.56
CA SER A 289 -14.68 -21.15 -19.97
C SER A 289 -14.68 -20.99 -21.47
N MET A 290 -14.07 -21.95 -22.19
CA MET A 290 -14.04 -21.94 -23.64
C MET A 290 -15.43 -21.51 -24.07
N SER A 291 -15.51 -20.31 -24.67
CA SER A 291 -16.80 -19.75 -25.06
C SER A 291 -17.49 -20.86 -25.82
N PRO A 292 -18.72 -21.27 -25.43
CA PRO A 292 -19.41 -22.33 -26.13
C PRO A 292 -19.36 -21.94 -27.59
N GLN A 293 -18.65 -22.76 -28.39
CA GLN A 293 -18.55 -22.54 -29.82
C GLN A 293 -19.99 -22.43 -30.30
N GLN A 294 -20.40 -21.23 -30.70
CA GLN A 294 -21.69 -21.06 -31.34
C GLN A 294 -21.63 -21.91 -32.61
N PRO A 295 -22.56 -22.86 -32.80
CA PRO A 295 -22.60 -23.71 -33.98
C PRO A 295 -22.81 -22.90 -35.26
#